data_AF-B9T910-F1
#
_entry.id   AF-B9T910-F1
#
_cell.length_a   1.000
_cell.length_b   1.000
_cell.length_c   1.000
_cell.angle_alpha   90.00
_cell.angle_beta   90.00
_cell.angle_gamma   90.00
#
_symmetry.space_group_name_H-M   'P 1'
#
loop_
_entity.id
_entity.type
_entity.pdbx_description
1 polymer ?
#
loop_
_entity_poly.entity_id
_entity_poly.type
_entity_poly.pdbx_seq_one_letter_code
_entity_poly.pdbx_strand_id
1 'polypeptide(L)'
;MIDRRMGIYGYPIEIQALFFFFALRCAKQMLKPERGGKELMERIDKRITALSFHIKTYYWLYFTQLNNIYRYKTEEYSHTAVKKWNVKSIPDWVFEFMPLRGGSLIGNVSPARMDFRWFLVGNCIAILSCLATPA
;
A
#
# COMPACT_ATOMS: atom_id res chain seq x y z
N MET A 1 0.39 -13.66 8.42
CA MET A 1 -0.77 -14.38 7.85
C MET A 1 -1.78 -14.65 8.95
N ILE A 2 -2.98 -14.14 8.74
CA ILE A 2 -4.08 -14.19 9.70
C ILE A 2 -5.19 -15.01 9.07
N ASP A 3 -5.46 -16.18 9.65
CA ASP A 3 -6.46 -17.14 9.14
C ASP A 3 -7.86 -16.94 9.76
N ARG A 4 -8.05 -15.86 10.53
CA ARG A 4 -9.31 -15.54 11.21
C ARG A 4 -9.84 -14.18 10.80
N ARG A 5 -11.14 -13.96 11.01
CA ARG A 5 -11.82 -12.69 10.70
C ARG A 5 -11.33 -11.56 11.60
N MET A 6 -10.29 -10.84 11.16
CA MET A 6 -9.72 -9.66 11.82
C MET A 6 -10.04 -8.34 11.12
N GLY A 7 -11.04 -8.33 10.22
CA GLY A 7 -11.42 -7.12 9.47
C GLY A 7 -10.42 -6.74 8.35
N ILE A 8 -9.61 -7.69 7.90
CA ILE A 8 -8.52 -7.50 6.92
C ILE A 8 -9.04 -7.70 5.48
N TYR A 9 -10.31 -7.36 5.24
CA TYR A 9 -10.94 -7.55 3.94
C TYR A 9 -10.56 -6.44 2.96
N GLY A 10 -10.34 -6.77 1.68
CA GLY A 10 -9.97 -5.79 0.65
C GLY A 10 -8.52 -5.92 0.24
N TYR A 11 -7.71 -4.91 0.51
CA TYR A 11 -6.33 -4.82 0.02
C TYR A 11 -5.33 -4.72 1.18
N PRO A 12 -5.13 -5.80 1.96
CA PRO A 12 -4.19 -5.75 3.05
C PRO A 12 -2.75 -5.70 2.57
N ILE A 13 -1.92 -4.92 3.27
CA ILE A 13 -0.52 -4.72 2.93
C ILE A 13 0.28 -6.02 2.95
N GLU A 14 -0.06 -6.99 3.80
CA GLU A 14 0.59 -8.32 3.80
C GLU A 14 0.43 -9.01 2.45
N ILE A 15 -0.78 -9.05 1.91
CA ILE A 15 -1.06 -9.71 0.63
C ILE A 15 -0.47 -8.89 -0.53
N GLN A 16 -0.57 -7.56 -0.49
CA GLN A 16 0.00 -6.71 -1.53
C GLN A 16 1.53 -6.83 -1.58
N ALA A 17 2.19 -6.84 -0.43
CA ALA A 17 3.64 -6.99 -0.34
C ALA A 17 4.10 -8.38 -0.79
N LEU A 18 3.40 -9.45 -0.37
CA LEU A 18 3.68 -10.82 -0.82
C LEU A 18 3.47 -10.99 -2.33
N PHE A 19 2.35 -10.47 -2.86
CA PHE A 19 2.05 -10.52 -4.29
C PHE A 19 3.07 -9.73 -5.11
N PHE A 20 3.40 -8.51 -4.68
CA PHE A 20 4.37 -7.66 -5.37
C PHE A 20 5.78 -8.25 -5.35
N PHE A 21 6.27 -8.65 -4.17
CA PHE A 21 7.65 -9.06 -4.00
C PHE A 21 7.90 -10.52 -4.36
N PHE A 22 7.19 -11.45 -3.73
CA PHE A 22 7.46 -12.87 -3.94
C PHE A 22 6.85 -13.40 -5.23
N ALA A 23 5.63 -13.01 -5.59
CA ALA A 23 5.00 -13.59 -6.77
C ALA A 23 5.51 -12.94 -8.06
N LEU A 24 5.38 -11.61 -8.21
CA LEU A 24 5.67 -10.95 -9.49
C LEU A 24 7.17 -10.87 -9.81
N ARG A 25 8.04 -10.55 -8.84
CA ARG A 25 9.48 -10.49 -9.11
C ARG A 25 10.12 -11.86 -9.31
N CYS A 26 9.75 -12.86 -8.51
CA CYS A 26 10.25 -14.22 -8.74
C CYS A 26 9.69 -14.80 -10.04
N ALA A 27 8.41 -14.55 -10.38
CA ALA A 27 7.86 -14.98 -11.66
C ALA A 27 8.62 -14.37 -12.85
N LYS A 28 8.99 -13.08 -12.77
CA LYS A 28 9.82 -12.43 -13.80
C LYS A 28 11.18 -13.10 -13.96
N GLN A 29 11.82 -13.52 -12.87
CA GLN A 29 13.13 -14.20 -12.91
C GLN A 29 13.05 -15.64 -13.44
N MET A 30 11.94 -16.33 -13.17
CA MET A 30 11.75 -17.74 -13.56
C MET A 30 11.17 -17.90 -14.96
N LEU A 31 10.50 -16.88 -15.52
CA LEU A 31 9.88 -16.97 -16.84
C LEU A 31 10.95 -16.96 -17.95
N LYS A 32 10.93 -17.99 -18.80
CA LYS A 32 11.72 -18.00 -20.04
C LYS A 32 10.99 -17.21 -21.14
N PRO A 33 11.72 -16.46 -22.00
CA PRO A 33 11.12 -15.60 -23.02
C PRO A 33 10.52 -16.33 -24.23
N GLU A 34 10.54 -17.66 -24.28
CA GLU A 34 10.05 -18.44 -25.42
C GLU A 34 8.52 -18.65 -25.40
N ARG A 35 7.91 -18.73 -26.59
CA ARG A 35 6.47 -19.03 -26.82
C ARG A 35 5.46 -18.11 -26.09
N GLY A 36 5.59 -16.79 -26.28
CA GLY A 36 4.61 -15.82 -25.76
C GLY A 36 4.89 -15.30 -24.34
N GLY A 37 5.95 -15.78 -23.69
CA GLY A 37 6.40 -15.28 -22.38
C GLY A 37 6.75 -13.79 -22.36
N LYS A 38 7.10 -13.20 -23.52
CA LYS A 38 7.37 -11.76 -23.64
C LYS A 38 6.17 -10.89 -23.29
N GLU A 39 4.97 -11.25 -23.76
CA GLU A 39 3.75 -10.49 -23.44
C GLU A 39 3.42 -10.56 -21.94
N LEU A 40 3.62 -11.74 -21.33
CA LEU A 40 3.40 -11.93 -19.90
C LEU A 40 4.39 -11.10 -19.06
N MET A 41 5.66 -11.06 -19.46
CA MET A 41 6.68 -10.23 -18.81
C MET A 41 6.34 -8.74 -18.89
N GLU A 42 5.89 -8.25 -20.05
CA GLU A 42 5.46 -6.85 -20.18
C GLU A 42 4.26 -6.51 -19.30
N ARG A 43 3.28 -7.43 -19.18
CA ARG A 43 2.14 -7.27 -18.28
C ARG A 43 2.57 -7.24 -16.82
N ILE A 44 3.52 -8.11 -16.43
CA ILE A 44 4.11 -8.14 -15.09
C ILE A 44 4.82 -6.81 -14.80
N ASP A 45 5.64 -6.30 -15.72
CA ASP A 45 6.35 -5.04 -15.53
C ASP A 45 5.41 -3.83 -15.40
N LYS A 46 4.37 -3.76 -16.24
CA LYS A 46 3.32 -2.73 -16.10
C LYS A 46 2.65 -2.80 -14.72
N ARG A 47 2.36 -4.01 -14.23
CA ARG A 47 1.73 -4.21 -12.92
C ARG A 47 2.66 -3.85 -11.77
N ILE A 48 3.94 -4.19 -11.86
CA ILE A 48 4.95 -3.82 -10.86
C ILE A 48 5.04 -2.29 -10.76
N THR A 49 5.14 -1.58 -11.89
CA THR A 49 5.20 -0.11 -11.86
C THR A 49 3.96 0.51 -11.23
N ALA A 50 2.76 0.03 -11.62
CA ALA A 50 1.49 0.52 -11.08
C ALA A 50 1.34 0.24 -9.57
N LEU A 51 1.70 -0.97 -9.12
CA LEU A 51 1.58 -1.37 -7.72
C LEU A 51 2.61 -0.65 -6.83
N SER A 52 3.83 -0.46 -7.33
CA SER A 52 4.85 0.34 -6.66
C SER A 52 4.38 1.78 -6.45
N PHE A 53 3.81 2.40 -7.49
CA PHE A 53 3.24 3.75 -7.39
C PHE A 53 2.08 3.80 -6.38
N HIS A 54 1.19 2.81 -6.41
CA HIS A 54 0.04 2.74 -5.51
C HIS A 54 0.45 2.60 -4.03
N ILE A 55 1.39 1.72 -3.71
CA ILE A 55 1.84 1.50 -2.33
C ILE A 55 2.58 2.75 -1.81
N LYS A 56 3.49 3.32 -2.60
CA LYS A 56 4.24 4.52 -2.20
C LYS A 56 3.33 5.75 -1.99
N THR A 57 2.29 5.89 -2.80
CA THR A 57 1.43 7.08 -2.77
C THR A 57 0.31 6.99 -1.74
N TYR A 58 -0.31 5.82 -1.59
CA TYR A 58 -1.54 5.67 -0.79
C TYR A 58 -1.36 4.89 0.51
N TYR A 59 -0.38 3.98 0.59
CA TYR A 59 -0.17 3.17 1.80
C TYR A 59 0.85 3.80 2.73
N TRP A 60 1.73 4.66 2.23
CA TRP A 60 2.76 5.26 3.06
C TRP A 60 2.19 6.39 3.90
N LEU A 61 2.20 6.24 5.23
CA LEU A 61 1.76 7.27 6.17
C LEU A 61 2.98 8.00 6.76
N TYR A 62 3.05 9.31 6.53
CA TYR A 62 3.93 10.24 7.27
C TYR A 62 3.09 11.10 8.22
N PHE A 63 3.69 11.64 9.27
CA PHE A 63 3.02 12.59 10.17
C PHE A 63 2.43 13.80 9.41
N THR A 64 3.15 14.31 8.41
CA THR A 64 2.67 15.38 7.53
C THR A 64 1.45 14.95 6.71
N GLN A 65 1.47 13.72 6.17
CA GLN A 65 0.32 13.17 5.46
C GLN A 65 -0.87 12.92 6.39
N LEU A 66 -0.65 12.40 7.60
CA LEU A 66 -1.70 12.20 8.60
C LEU A 66 -2.38 13.53 8.96
N ASN A 67 -1.60 14.58 9.18
CA ASN A 67 -2.13 15.91 9.46
C ASN A 67 -2.89 16.50 8.26
N ASN A 68 -2.42 16.25 7.04
CA ASN A 68 -3.16 16.62 5.82
C ASN A 68 -4.47 15.83 5.71
N ILE A 69 -4.49 14.54 6.05
CA ILE A 69 -5.69 13.70 6.03
C ILE A 69 -6.71 14.19 7.08
N TYR A 70 -6.23 14.55 8.27
CA TYR A 70 -7.06 15.11 9.33
C TYR A 70 -7.69 16.46 8.94
N ARG A 71 -6.96 17.29 8.19
CA ARG A 71 -7.41 18.62 7.76
C ARG A 71 -8.27 18.61 6.48
N TYR A 72 -8.54 17.45 5.87
CA TYR A 72 -9.41 17.41 4.69
C TYR A 72 -10.84 17.79 5.07
N LYS A 73 -11.35 18.84 4.40
CA LYS A 73 -12.78 19.16 4.40
C LYS A 73 -13.57 18.01 3.76
N THR A 74 -14.77 17.79 4.26
CA THR A 74 -15.71 16.79 3.76
C THR A 74 -16.11 17.09 2.31
N GLU A 75 -16.01 16.06 1.46
CA GLU A 75 -16.56 15.94 0.10
C GLU A 75 -15.88 16.74 -1.02
N GLU A 76 -14.76 16.22 -1.54
CA GLU A 76 -14.23 16.61 -2.86
C GLU A 76 -14.59 15.53 -3.90
N TYR A 77 -15.42 15.88 -4.88
CA TYR A 77 -15.81 15.02 -6.00
C TYR A 77 -15.17 15.57 -7.29
N SER A 78 -13.92 15.21 -7.56
CA SER A 78 -13.20 15.64 -8.77
C SER A 78 -12.10 14.64 -9.17
N HIS A 79 -11.71 14.62 -10.46
CA HIS A 79 -10.62 13.74 -10.97
C HIS A 79 -9.24 14.11 -10.40
N THR A 80 -9.08 15.35 -9.92
CA THR A 80 -7.92 15.89 -9.21
C THR A 80 -8.09 15.87 -7.69
N ALA A 81 -9.17 15.27 -7.16
CA ALA A 81 -9.45 15.26 -5.73
C ALA A 81 -8.29 14.59 -4.97
N VAL A 82 -7.83 15.29 -3.93
CA VAL A 82 -6.78 14.79 -3.05
C VAL A 82 -7.33 13.64 -2.19
N LYS A 83 -8.65 13.63 -1.95
CA LYS A 83 -9.38 12.64 -1.17
C LYS A 83 -9.98 11.50 -2.02
N LYS A 84 -9.16 10.80 -2.83
CA LYS A 84 -9.63 9.70 -3.71
C LYS A 84 -10.41 8.58 -3.01
N TRP A 85 -10.21 8.38 -1.69
CA TRP A 85 -10.81 7.27 -0.94
C TRP A 85 -11.88 7.69 0.09
N ASN A 86 -12.27 8.97 0.16
CA ASN A 86 -13.30 9.50 1.08
C ASN A 86 -13.29 8.93 2.52
N VAL A 87 -12.12 8.96 3.18
CA VAL A 87 -11.97 8.49 4.57
C VAL A 87 -12.70 9.42 5.52
N LYS A 88 -13.54 8.86 6.42
CA LYS A 88 -14.36 9.62 7.38
C LYS A 88 -13.86 9.56 8.83
N SER A 89 -13.02 8.59 9.18
CA SER A 89 -12.64 8.36 10.58
C SER A 89 -11.17 7.94 10.71
N ILE A 90 -10.39 8.78 11.39
CA ILE A 90 -9.05 8.44 11.88
C ILE A 90 -9.20 8.22 13.39
N PRO A 91 -8.76 7.08 13.94
CA PRO A 91 -8.74 6.86 15.38
C PRO A 91 -7.72 7.76 16.09
N ASP A 92 -8.05 8.26 17.28
CA ASP A 92 -7.19 9.19 18.04
C ASP A 92 -5.83 8.60 18.42
N TRP A 93 -5.77 7.29 18.67
CA TRP A 93 -4.52 6.58 19.02
C TRP A 93 -3.45 6.66 17.92
N VAL A 94 -3.82 6.91 16.66
CA VAL A 94 -2.87 7.02 15.55
C VAL A 94 -1.99 8.26 15.71
N PHE A 95 -2.54 9.35 16.27
CA PHE A 95 -1.78 10.58 16.51
C PHE A 95 -0.74 10.42 17.61
N GLU A 96 -1.06 9.65 18.64
CA GLU A 96 -0.12 9.34 19.74
C GLU A 96 0.93 8.30 19.32
N PHE A 97 0.55 7.35 18.46
CA PHE A 97 1.43 6.28 18.01
C PHE A 97 2.48 6.76 16.99
N MET A 98 2.19 7.80 16.20
CA MET A 98 3.05 8.21 15.09
C MET A 98 4.21 9.10 15.57
N PRO A 99 5.48 8.67 15.42
CA PRO A 99 6.64 9.49 15.79
C PRO A 99 6.84 10.65 14.81
N LEU A 100 7.46 11.74 15.30
CA LEU A 100 7.82 12.92 14.49
C LEU A 100 8.83 12.61 13.37
N ARG A 101 9.65 11.56 13.55
CA ARG A 101 10.61 11.07 12.58
C ARG A 101 10.32 9.61 12.29
N GLY A 102 9.78 9.33 11.10
CA GLY A 102 9.42 8.00 10.67
C GLY A 102 8.09 7.97 9.93
N GLY A 103 7.83 6.84 9.29
CA GLY A 103 6.58 6.55 8.61
C GLY A 103 6.36 5.05 8.61
N SER A 104 5.11 4.64 8.47
CA SER A 104 4.75 3.24 8.38
C SER A 104 3.77 3.00 7.24
N LEU A 105 3.75 1.79 6.72
CA LEU A 105 2.72 1.39 5.78
C LEU A 105 1.44 1.07 6.53
N ILE A 106 0.34 1.68 6.08
CA ILE A 106 -1.03 1.44 6.52
C ILE A 106 -1.41 0.00 6.22
N GLY A 107 -2.24 -0.59 7.07
CA GLY A 107 -2.62 -1.98 6.95
C GLY A 107 -3.52 -2.29 5.77
N ASN A 108 -4.44 -1.38 5.43
CA ASN A 108 -5.37 -1.55 4.32
C ASN A 108 -5.84 -0.19 3.79
N VAL A 109 -5.94 -0.09 2.47
CA VAL A 109 -6.54 1.07 1.78
C VAL A 109 -7.67 0.57 0.91
N SER A 110 -8.89 1.03 1.18
CA SER A 110 -10.09 0.72 0.40
C SER A 110 -10.98 1.96 0.29
N PRO A 111 -11.89 2.03 -0.71
CA PRO A 111 -12.89 3.08 -0.77
C PRO A 111 -13.65 3.22 0.55
N ALA A 112 -13.67 4.43 1.10
CA ALA A 112 -14.27 4.80 2.39
C ALA A 112 -13.70 4.08 3.63
N ARG A 113 -12.60 3.33 3.51
CA ARG A 113 -11.97 2.63 4.64
C ARG A 113 -10.44 2.68 4.56
N MET A 114 -9.82 3.33 5.52
CA MET A 114 -8.39 3.15 5.80
C MET A 114 -8.22 2.48 7.15
N ASP A 115 -7.39 1.45 7.18
CA ASP A 115 -7.06 0.73 8.41
C ASP A 115 -5.66 1.08 8.85
N PHE A 116 -5.56 1.96 9.85
CA PHE A 116 -4.30 2.48 10.37
C PHE A 116 -3.51 1.46 11.20
N ARG A 117 -4.00 0.23 11.38
CA ARG A 117 -3.27 -0.82 12.10
C ARG A 117 -1.93 -1.11 11.44
N TRP A 118 -0.91 -1.24 12.28
CA TRP A 118 0.44 -1.57 11.85
C TRP A 118 0.61 -3.09 11.72
N PHE A 119 0.98 -3.55 10.51
CA PHE A 119 1.24 -4.96 10.24
C PHE A 119 2.75 -5.20 10.10
N LEU A 120 3.32 -5.96 11.04
CA LEU A 120 4.76 -6.29 11.05
C LEU A 120 5.20 -6.94 9.74
N VAL A 121 4.54 -8.03 9.33
CA VAL A 121 4.95 -8.82 8.16
C VAL A 121 4.93 -8.00 6.87
N GLY A 122 3.87 -7.20 6.67
CA GLY A 122 3.77 -6.33 5.50
C GLY A 122 4.86 -5.26 5.45
N ASN A 123 5.17 -4.63 6.59
CA ASN A 123 6.23 -3.63 6.67
C ASN A 123 7.63 -4.25 6.48
N CYS A 124 7.91 -5.41 7.09
CA CYS A 124 9.18 -6.12 6.90
C CYS A 124 9.40 -6.51 5.45
N ILE A 125 8.40 -7.08 4.78
CA ILE A 125 8.50 -7.47 3.36
C ILE A 125 8.64 -6.25 2.47
N ALA A 126 7.97 -5.13 2.78
CA ALA A 126 8.14 -3.89 2.04
C ALA A 126 9.57 -3.31 2.13
N ILE A 127 10.23 -3.45 3.29
CA ILE A 127 11.64 -3.07 3.46
C ILE A 127 12.55 -4.03 2.69
N LEU A 128 12.37 -5.34 2.85
CA LEU A 128 13.15 -6.37 2.13
C LEU A 128 13.02 -6.25 0.61
N SER A 129 11.87 -5.80 0.13
CA SER A 129 11.59 -5.64 -1.30
C SER A 129 12.14 -4.35 -1.92
N CYS A 130 12.85 -3.54 -1.12
CA CYS A 130 13.24 -2.17 -1.48
C CYS A 130 12.04 -1.34 -1.98
N LEU A 131 10.82 -1.67 -1.53
CA LEU A 131 9.62 -0.91 -1.85
C LEU A 131 9.51 0.32 -0.94
N ALA A 132 10.01 0.18 0.29
CA ALA A 132 10.09 1.23 1.29
C ALA A 132 11.27 2.21 1.10
N THR A 133 12.00 2.14 -0.03
CA THR A 133 13.24 2.92 -0.17
C THR A 133 12.99 4.44 -0.21
N PRO A 134 13.93 5.18 0.41
CA PRO A 134 13.83 6.61 0.65
C PRO A 134 13.94 7.36 -0.68
N ALA A 135 13.33 8.54 -0.72
CA ALA A 135 13.68 9.54 -1.72
C ALA A 135 15.18 9.84 -1.68
#